data_AF-A0A736RCB5-F1
#
_entry.id   AF-A0A736RCB5-F1
#
_cell.length_a   1.000
_cell.length_b   1.000
_cell.length_c   1.000
_cell.angle_alpha   90.00
_cell.angle_beta   90.00
_cell.angle_gamma   90.00
#
_symmetry.space_group_name_H-M   'P 1'
#
loop_
_entity.id
_entity.type
_entity.pdbx_description
1 polymer ?
#
loop_
_entity_poly.entity_id
_entity_poly.type
_entity_poly.pdbx_seq_one_letter_code
_entity_poly.pdbx_strand_id
1 'polypeptide(L)'
;MEKIAFLYVSEILPGKIANDVHRPVPWVTKETLPVTTNFDVTFGLILKVREPYKVEVDVFFDGKSLLGKDRDDVSADPIVSYVNHDDDYVSIENMSLFGVEISNYGLHKVVAKLYGTSGAVSEENLLSEQECYFVVSKGWLK
;
A
#
# COMPACT_ATOMS: atom_id res chain seq x y z
N MET A 1 -15.98 8.06 -11.23
CA MET A 1 -14.79 7.33 -11.73
C MET A 1 -13.88 7.13 -10.54
N GLU A 2 -14.25 6.16 -9.73
CA GLU A 2 -13.57 5.83 -8.50
C GLU A 2 -12.43 4.85 -8.76
N LYS A 3 -11.20 5.22 -8.41
CA LYS A 3 -10.04 4.36 -8.66
C LYS A 3 -8.82 4.72 -7.82
N ILE A 4 -7.90 3.75 -7.78
CA ILE A 4 -6.51 3.98 -7.38
C ILE A 4 -5.72 4.43 -8.63
N ALA A 5 -5.19 5.65 -8.61
CA ALA A 5 -4.50 6.27 -9.73
C ALA A 5 -3.01 5.85 -9.82
N PHE A 6 -2.38 5.61 -8.67
CA PHE A 6 -1.02 5.09 -8.58
C PHE A 6 -0.82 4.37 -7.24
N LEU A 7 0.20 3.52 -7.19
CA LEU A 7 0.62 2.78 -6.00
C LEU A 7 2.15 2.65 -6.00
N TYR A 8 2.78 2.89 -4.85
CA TYR A 8 4.19 2.58 -4.63
C TYR A 8 4.48 2.34 -3.15
N VAL A 9 5.66 1.81 -2.88
CA VAL A 9 6.12 1.56 -1.51
C VAL A 9 7.45 2.22 -1.19
N SER A 10 7.68 2.40 0.11
CA SER A 10 8.92 2.89 0.68
C SER A 10 9.19 2.14 1.98
N GLU A 11 10.38 1.57 2.14
CA GLU A 11 10.77 0.94 3.41
C GLU A 11 10.81 1.96 4.56
N ILE A 12 10.28 1.60 5.73
CA ILE A 12 10.39 2.40 6.95
C ILE A 12 11.68 2.01 7.67
N LEU A 13 12.75 2.76 7.40
CA LEU A 13 14.06 2.59 8.03
C LEU A 13 14.11 3.28 9.41
N PRO A 14 15.01 2.86 10.32
CA PRO A 14 15.21 3.54 11.59
C PRO A 14 15.46 5.04 11.41
N GLY A 15 14.73 5.86 12.18
CA GLY A 15 14.79 7.33 12.10
C GLY A 15 13.91 7.97 11.03
N LYS A 16 13.22 7.17 10.21
CA LYS A 16 12.21 7.66 9.26
C LYS A 16 10.85 7.80 9.95
N ILE A 17 10.11 8.85 9.63
CA ILE A 17 8.74 9.07 10.10
C ILE A 17 7.82 8.09 9.36
N ALA A 18 7.00 7.33 10.08
CA ALA A 18 5.95 6.48 9.51
C ALA A 18 4.68 7.30 9.21
N ASN A 19 3.80 6.79 8.35
CA ASN A 19 2.55 7.48 7.94
C ASN A 19 2.80 8.83 7.25
N ASP A 20 3.81 8.89 6.38
CA ASP A 20 4.14 10.09 5.60
C ASP A 20 4.39 9.73 4.11
N VAL A 21 4.24 10.70 3.22
CA VAL A 21 4.51 10.52 1.78
C VAL A 21 6.01 10.59 1.55
N HIS A 22 6.62 9.42 1.45
CA HIS A 22 8.02 9.30 1.05
C HIS A 22 8.17 9.10 -0.44
N ARG A 23 9.31 9.49 -1.01
CA ARG A 23 9.63 9.12 -2.40
C ARG A 23 9.57 7.59 -2.59
N PRO A 24 9.18 7.11 -3.77
CA PRO A 24 9.21 5.68 -4.08
C PRO A 24 10.63 5.15 -3.95
N VAL A 25 10.80 4.08 -3.19
CA VAL A 25 12.06 3.33 -3.09
C VAL A 25 11.73 1.87 -3.37
N PRO A 26 11.69 1.46 -4.66
CA PRO A 26 11.25 0.11 -5.05
C PRO A 26 12.31 -0.95 -4.79
N TRP A 27 13.24 -0.71 -3.86
CA TRP A 27 14.26 -1.68 -3.49
C TRP A 27 14.51 -1.68 -2.00
N VAL A 28 14.80 -2.88 -1.48
CA VAL A 28 15.06 -3.18 -0.09
C VAL A 28 16.36 -3.96 -0.01
N THR A 29 17.24 -3.56 0.91
CA THR A 29 18.55 -4.22 1.08
C THR A 29 18.58 -4.98 2.39
N LYS A 30 18.75 -6.30 2.34
CA LYS A 30 18.83 -7.15 3.54
C LYS A 30 20.03 -8.10 3.46
N GLU A 31 20.95 -7.97 4.40
CA GLU A 31 22.16 -8.80 4.45
C GLU A 31 21.87 -10.27 4.76
N THR A 32 20.81 -10.51 5.53
CA THR A 32 20.36 -11.82 5.99
C THR A 32 18.84 -11.91 5.94
N LEU A 33 18.33 -13.10 5.66
CA LEU A 33 16.92 -13.47 5.70
C LEU A 33 16.74 -14.71 6.60
N PRO A 34 15.57 -14.91 7.24
CA PRO A 34 14.40 -14.03 7.20
C PRO A 34 14.61 -12.75 8.03
N VAL A 35 13.86 -11.71 7.69
CA VAL A 35 13.88 -10.43 8.39
C VAL A 35 12.50 -9.80 8.36
N THR A 36 12.15 -9.14 9.45
CA THR A 36 10.93 -8.34 9.53
C THR A 36 11.24 -6.92 9.08
N THR A 37 10.40 -6.36 8.21
CA THR A 37 10.50 -4.96 7.81
C THR A 37 9.14 -4.28 7.79
N ASN A 38 9.16 -2.96 7.75
CA ASN A 38 7.97 -2.13 7.72
C ASN A 38 7.95 -1.34 6.41
N PHE A 39 6.76 -1.08 5.87
CA PHE A 39 6.58 -0.34 4.63
C PHE A 39 5.55 0.75 4.78
N ASP A 40 5.86 1.92 4.25
CA ASP A 40 4.85 2.90 3.86
C ASP A 40 4.36 2.52 2.46
N VAL A 41 3.05 2.35 2.32
CA VAL A 41 2.37 2.13 1.04
C VAL A 41 1.59 3.37 0.70
N THR A 42 2.02 4.08 -0.35
CA THR A 42 1.40 5.33 -0.77
C THR A 42 0.59 5.09 -2.04
N PHE A 43 -0.62 5.63 -2.06
CA PHE A 43 -1.50 5.53 -3.22
C PHE A 43 -2.28 6.82 -3.44
N GLY A 44 -2.55 7.10 -4.71
CA GLY A 44 -3.40 8.21 -5.12
C GLY A 44 -4.82 7.73 -5.34
N LEU A 45 -5.80 8.38 -4.75
CA LEU A 45 -7.22 8.08 -4.91
C LEU A 45 -7.90 9.16 -5.74
N ILE A 46 -8.84 8.72 -6.57
CA ILE A 46 -9.85 9.57 -7.22
C ILE A 46 -11.19 8.95 -6.84
N LEU A 47 -12.01 9.63 -6.06
CA LEU A 47 -13.24 9.13 -5.43
C LEU A 47 -14.39 10.13 -5.60
N LYS A 48 -15.60 9.77 -5.18
CA LYS A 48 -16.70 10.71 -4.98
C LYS A 48 -16.78 11.17 -3.53
N VAL A 49 -17.12 12.44 -3.32
CA VAL A 49 -17.35 13.01 -2.00
C VAL A 49 -18.55 12.34 -1.34
N ARG A 50 -18.50 12.12 -0.01
CA ARG A 50 -19.57 11.56 0.85
C ARG A 50 -19.94 10.10 0.58
N GLU A 51 -19.23 9.42 -0.29
CA GLU A 51 -19.34 7.97 -0.45
C GLU A 51 -18.34 7.26 0.47
N PRO A 52 -18.71 6.15 1.12
CA PRO A 52 -17.82 5.41 1.97
C PRO A 52 -16.97 4.43 1.15
N TYR A 53 -15.66 4.40 1.43
CA TYR A 53 -14.71 3.54 0.74
C TYR A 53 -13.81 2.82 1.72
N LYS A 54 -13.27 1.67 1.29
CA LYS A 54 -12.26 0.93 2.01
C LYS A 54 -11.13 0.54 1.07
N VAL A 55 -9.89 0.67 1.55
CA VAL A 55 -8.70 0.21 0.84
C VAL A 55 -8.09 -0.95 1.61
N GLU A 56 -7.82 -2.05 0.92
CA GLU A 56 -7.05 -3.17 1.45
C GLU A 56 -5.72 -3.27 0.72
N VAL A 57 -4.65 -3.54 1.46
CA VAL A 57 -3.31 -3.71 0.90
C VAL A 57 -2.74 -5.04 1.37
N ASP A 58 -2.14 -5.77 0.44
CA ASP A 58 -1.43 -7.01 0.71
C ASP A 58 -0.09 -7.07 -0.02
N VAL A 59 0.86 -7.82 0.53
CA VAL A 59 2.22 -8.01 0.01
C VAL A 59 2.44 -9.48 -0.28
N PHE A 60 2.96 -9.80 -1.45
CA PHE A 60 3.12 -11.16 -1.93
C PHE A 60 4.55 -11.46 -2.35
N PHE A 61 4.95 -12.72 -2.15
CA PHE A 61 6.11 -13.33 -2.79
C PHE A 61 5.70 -14.68 -3.38
N ASP A 62 6.00 -14.92 -4.66
CA ASP A 62 5.58 -16.12 -5.40
C ASP A 62 4.08 -16.47 -5.22
N GLY A 63 3.24 -15.44 -5.25
CA GLY A 63 1.77 -15.56 -5.11
C GLY A 63 1.27 -15.86 -3.70
N LYS A 64 2.15 -15.92 -2.69
CA LYS A 64 1.78 -16.12 -1.29
C LYS A 64 1.80 -14.78 -0.55
N SER A 65 0.72 -14.48 0.17
CA SER A 65 0.67 -13.32 1.06
C SER A 65 1.72 -13.45 2.17
N LEU A 66 2.40 -12.34 2.42
CA LEU A 66 3.36 -12.15 3.51
C LEU A 66 2.72 -11.49 4.73
N LEU A 67 1.45 -11.12 4.64
CA LEU A 67 0.67 -10.59 5.76
C LEU A 67 -0.11 -11.73 6.42
N GLY A 68 -0.12 -11.77 7.75
CA GLY A 68 -0.92 -12.74 8.51
C GLY A 68 -2.43 -12.49 8.34
N LYS A 69 -3.24 -13.54 8.52
CA LYS A 69 -4.72 -13.51 8.32
C LYS A 69 -5.51 -12.59 9.25
N ASP A 70 -4.88 -12.08 10.31
CA ASP A 70 -5.55 -11.30 11.37
C ASP A 70 -5.03 -9.84 11.41
N ARG A 71 -5.03 -9.15 10.27
CA ARG A 71 -4.78 -7.70 10.27
C ARG A 71 -6.09 -6.98 10.07
N ASP A 72 -6.60 -6.43 11.16
CA ASP A 72 -7.74 -5.51 11.14
C ASP A 72 -7.45 -4.32 10.22
N ASP A 73 -8.55 -3.83 9.64
CA ASP A 73 -8.64 -2.71 8.72
C ASP A 73 -7.61 -1.60 9.00
N VAL A 74 -6.72 -1.40 8.04
CA VAL A 74 -5.67 -0.40 8.16
C VAL A 74 -6.27 0.96 7.77
N SER A 75 -6.27 1.88 8.74
CA SER A 75 -6.65 3.28 8.51
C SER A 75 -5.62 3.93 7.59
N ALA A 76 -6.09 4.50 6.49
CA ALA A 76 -5.29 5.39 5.66
C ALA A 76 -5.61 6.83 6.08
N ASP A 77 -4.58 7.63 6.32
CA ASP A 77 -4.73 9.05 6.64
C ASP A 77 -4.43 9.89 5.39
N PRO A 78 -5.34 10.80 4.98
CA PRO A 78 -5.12 11.66 3.84
C PRO A 78 -4.03 12.68 4.16
N ILE A 79 -2.99 12.70 3.32
CA ILE A 79 -1.89 13.68 3.46
C ILE A 79 -2.14 14.90 2.58
N VAL A 80 -2.77 14.71 1.41
CA VAL A 80 -3.20 15.79 0.52
C VAL A 80 -4.57 15.45 -0.03
N SER A 81 -5.49 16.42 -0.05
CA SER A 81 -6.80 16.24 -0.66
C SER A 81 -7.31 17.50 -1.36
N TYR A 82 -8.05 17.28 -2.44
CA TYR A 82 -8.74 18.32 -3.21
C TYR A 82 -10.12 17.82 -3.64
N VAL A 83 -11.09 18.73 -3.68
CA VAL A 83 -12.43 18.47 -4.19
C VAL A 83 -12.66 19.38 -5.40
N ASN A 84 -13.11 18.81 -6.52
CA ASN A 84 -13.49 19.59 -7.70
C ASN A 84 -14.98 20.00 -7.64
N HIS A 85 -15.46 20.74 -8.66
CA HIS A 85 -16.86 21.18 -8.73
C HIS A 85 -17.87 20.05 -9.01
N ASP A 86 -17.41 18.88 -9.45
CA ASP A 86 -18.24 17.70 -9.78
C ASP A 86 -18.27 16.66 -8.63
N ASP A 87 -17.92 17.10 -7.41
CA ASP A 87 -17.80 16.28 -6.21
C ASP A 87 -16.80 15.11 -6.36
N ASP A 88 -15.83 15.21 -7.27
CA ASP A 88 -14.67 14.31 -7.27
C ASP A 88 -13.69 14.75 -6.19
N TYR A 89 -13.31 13.78 -5.35
CA TYR A 89 -12.30 13.90 -4.32
C TYR A 89 -11.02 13.22 -4.80
N VAL A 90 -9.93 13.98 -4.89
CA VAL A 90 -8.61 13.45 -5.23
C VAL A 90 -7.73 13.57 -4.01
N SER A 91 -7.10 12.47 -3.61
CA SER A 91 -6.18 12.47 -2.47
C SER A 91 -4.93 11.64 -2.68
N ILE A 92 -3.91 11.96 -1.89
CA ILE A 92 -2.75 11.09 -1.67
C ILE A 92 -2.87 10.57 -0.26
N GLU A 93 -2.96 9.25 -0.15
CA GLU A 93 -3.11 8.51 1.09
C GLU A 93 -1.85 7.69 1.35
N ASN A 94 -1.58 7.43 2.63
CA ASN A 94 -0.52 6.54 3.03
C ASN A 94 -1.00 5.51 4.05
N MET A 95 -0.45 4.30 3.95
CA MET A 95 -0.75 3.19 4.83
C MET A 95 0.55 2.50 5.28
N SER A 96 0.79 2.45 6.59
CA SER A 96 1.93 1.72 7.15
C SER A 96 1.63 0.23 7.34
N LEU A 97 2.38 -0.62 6.66
CA LEU A 97 2.42 -2.06 6.88
C LEU A 97 3.58 -2.39 7.83
N PHE A 98 3.25 -2.69 9.09
CA PHE A 98 4.24 -3.10 10.08
C PHE A 98 4.47 -4.62 10.05
N GLY A 99 5.67 -5.08 10.37
CA GLY A 99 5.89 -6.49 10.65
C GLY A 99 5.80 -7.41 9.43
N VAL A 100 6.15 -6.94 8.23
CA VAL A 100 6.15 -7.78 7.02
C VAL A 100 7.35 -8.71 7.08
N GLU A 101 7.10 -10.01 7.10
CA GLU A 101 8.15 -11.04 7.14
C GLU A 101 8.69 -11.30 5.73
N ILE A 102 9.94 -10.91 5.50
CA ILE A 102 10.64 -11.15 4.25
C ILE A 102 11.56 -12.36 4.45
N SER A 103 11.22 -13.45 3.77
CA SER A 103 11.97 -14.71 3.85
C SER A 103 12.76 -15.03 2.58
N ASN A 104 12.54 -14.27 1.50
CA ASN A 104 13.14 -14.53 0.20
C ASN A 104 13.71 -13.25 -0.44
N TYR A 105 14.78 -13.41 -1.22
CA TYR A 105 15.26 -12.37 -2.14
C TYR A 105 14.44 -12.40 -3.43
N GLY A 106 14.36 -11.27 -4.12
CA GLY A 106 13.71 -11.16 -5.42
C GLY A 106 12.55 -10.17 -5.45
N LEU A 107 11.71 -10.32 -6.46
CA LEU A 107 10.59 -9.43 -6.74
C LEU A 107 9.42 -9.75 -5.81
N HIS A 108 8.98 -8.73 -5.07
CA HIS A 108 7.79 -8.78 -4.22
C HIS A 108 6.71 -7.92 -4.86
N LYS A 109 5.47 -8.38 -4.79
CA LYS A 109 4.31 -7.68 -5.32
C LYS A 109 3.53 -7.05 -4.17
N VAL A 110 3.05 -5.83 -4.37
CA VAL A 110 2.12 -5.17 -3.46
C VAL A 110 0.85 -4.92 -4.24
N VAL A 111 -0.29 -5.31 -3.69
CA VAL A 111 -1.60 -5.12 -4.30
C VAL A 111 -2.43 -4.24 -3.38
N ALA A 112 -3.04 -3.20 -3.93
CA ALA A 112 -4.03 -2.38 -3.26
C ALA A 112 -5.38 -2.52 -3.97
N LYS A 113 -6.42 -2.81 -3.20
CA LYS A 113 -7.80 -2.95 -3.66
C LYS A 113 -8.66 -1.86 -3.03
N LEU A 114 -9.43 -1.16 -3.86
CA LEU A 114 -10.40 -0.15 -3.44
C LEU A 114 -11.80 -0.72 -3.60
N TYR A 115 -12.57 -0.67 -2.52
CA TYR A 115 -13.96 -1.09 -2.48
C TYR A 115 -14.85 0.09 -2.13
N GLY A 116 -16.04 0.16 -2.74
CA GLY A 116 -17.11 1.06 -2.30
C GLY A 116 -17.94 0.36 -1.24
N THR A 117 -18.09 0.90 -0.03
CA THR A 117 -18.80 0.13 0.99
C THR A 117 -19.49 0.93 2.07
N SER A 118 -20.80 0.67 2.25
CA SER A 118 -21.57 0.93 3.46
C SER A 118 -21.75 -0.33 4.33
N GLY A 119 -21.06 -1.44 4.00
CA GLY A 119 -21.17 -2.77 4.62
C GLY A 119 -19.91 -3.64 4.50
N ALA A 120 -20.06 -4.94 4.25
CA ALA A 120 -18.92 -5.87 4.16
C ALA A 120 -18.14 -5.72 2.84
N VAL A 121 -16.82 -5.98 2.88
CA VAL A 121 -15.97 -6.04 1.70
C VAL A 121 -16.28 -7.31 0.90
N SER A 122 -16.46 -7.19 -0.41
CA SER A 122 -16.64 -8.31 -1.31
C SER A 122 -16.12 -8.00 -2.73
N GLU A 123 -15.92 -9.02 -3.56
CA GLU A 123 -15.53 -8.79 -4.95
C GLU A 123 -16.63 -8.05 -5.76
N GLU A 124 -17.88 -8.07 -5.30
CA GLU A 124 -18.99 -7.35 -5.95
C GLU A 124 -18.89 -5.84 -5.81
N ASN A 125 -18.21 -5.36 -4.77
CA ASN A 125 -18.02 -3.94 -4.51
C ASN A 125 -16.59 -3.45 -4.76
N LEU A 126 -15.76 -4.25 -5.43
CA LEU A 126 -14.43 -3.86 -5.90
C LEU A 126 -14.54 -2.82 -7.02
N LEU A 127 -13.99 -1.64 -6.77
CA LEU A 127 -13.99 -0.51 -7.71
C LEU A 127 -12.69 -0.42 -8.50
N SER A 128 -11.56 -0.76 -7.89
CA SER A 128 -10.25 -0.67 -8.52
C SER A 128 -9.25 -1.58 -7.82
N GLU A 129 -8.36 -2.17 -8.60
CA GLU A 129 -7.17 -2.88 -8.12
C GLU A 129 -5.95 -2.25 -8.77
N GLN A 130 -4.88 -2.07 -8.01
CA GLN A 130 -3.58 -1.67 -8.52
C GLN A 130 -2.49 -2.48 -7.87
N GLU A 131 -1.42 -2.71 -8.64
CA GLU A 131 -0.24 -3.40 -8.17
C GLU A 131 1.02 -2.57 -8.39
N CYS A 132 1.96 -2.72 -7.47
CA CYS A 132 3.33 -2.25 -7.63
C CYS A 132 4.30 -3.31 -7.15
N TYR A 133 5.59 -3.06 -7.33
CA TYR A 133 6.62 -4.03 -7.02
C TYR A 133 7.79 -3.39 -6.28
N PHE A 134 8.43 -4.18 -5.43
CA PHE A 134 9.74 -3.85 -4.88
C PHE A 134 10.67 -5.06 -4.95
N VAL A 135 11.97 -4.81 -4.99
CA VAL A 135 12.99 -5.86 -5.09
C VAL A 135 13.77 -5.95 -3.79
N VAL A 136 13.87 -7.14 -3.21
CA VAL A 136 14.73 -7.44 -2.07
C VAL A 136 16.03 -8.06 -2.57
N SER A 137 17.17 -7.48 -2.19
CA SER A 137 18.49 -8.00 -2.57
C SER A 137 19.51 -7.95 -1.43
N LYS A 138 20.58 -8.73 -1.56
CA LYS A 138 21.76 -8.71 -0.69
C LYS A 138 22.79 -7.74 -1.25
N GLY A 139 22.58 -6.45 -0.98
CA GLY A 139 23.44 -5.36 -1.45
C GLY A 139 23.10 -4.89 -2.87
N TRP A 140 22.76 -3.61 -3.01
CA TRP A 140 22.81 -2.92 -4.30
C TRP A 140 24.22 -2.37 -4.48
N LEU A 141 24.86 -2.68 -5.61
CA LEU A 141 26.07 -1.97 -6.00
C LEU A 141 25.68 -0.51 -6.30
N LYS A 142 26.40 0.41 -5.67
CA LYS A 142 26.27 1.85 -5.89
C LYS A 142 27.26 2.31 -6.95
#